data_AF-A0A3D3ULN6-F1
#
_entry.id   AF-A0A3D3ULN6-F1
#
_cell.length_a   1.000
_cell.length_b   1.000
_cell.length_c   1.000
_cell.angle_alpha   90.00
_cell.angle_beta   90.00
_cell.angle_gamma   90.00
#
_symmetry.space_group_name_H-M   'P 1'
#
loop_
_entity.id
_entity.type
_entity.pdbx_description
1 polymer ?
#
loop_
_entity_poly.entity_id
_entity_poly.type
_entity_poly.pdbx_seq_one_letter_code
_entity_poly.pdbx_strand_id
1 'polypeptide(L)'
;MVGQTEKPPDPRRAWAAYEPDADRSWNLARAGHLYRRAAFGASWEQLQQALSDGPQRTIDKLLRPHQAEVAEFNRTYDEYEAATGSVD
;
A
#
# COMPACT_ATOMS: atom_id res chain seq x y z
N MET A 1 45.74 12.22 -7.25
CA MET A 1 44.29 12.40 -7.48
C MET A 1 43.58 12.03 -6.18
N VAL A 2 43.12 13.03 -5.43
CA VAL A 2 42.39 12.79 -4.17
C VAL A 2 40.98 12.33 -4.56
N GLY A 3 40.67 11.06 -4.30
CA GLY A 3 39.33 10.52 -4.50
C GLY A 3 38.36 11.28 -3.60
N GLN A 4 37.38 11.94 -4.21
CA GLN A 4 36.28 12.55 -3.49
C GLN A 4 35.48 11.41 -2.86
N THR A 5 35.63 11.18 -1.55
CA THR A 5 34.72 10.32 -0.79
C THR A 5 33.41 11.08 -0.64
N GLU A 6 32.42 10.74 -1.46
CA GLU A 6 31.07 11.24 -1.30
C GLU A 6 30.57 10.90 0.11
N LYS A 7 30.04 11.91 0.80
CA LYS A 7 29.43 11.74 2.12
C LYS A 7 28.26 10.75 1.99
N PRO A 8 28.17 9.73 2.87
CA PRO A 8 27.07 8.78 2.80
C PRO A 8 25.72 9.51 2.94
N PRO A 9 24.69 9.09 2.20
CA PRO A 9 23.39 9.75 2.20
C PRO A 9 22.77 9.73 3.61
N ASP A 10 22.04 10.80 3.96
CA ASP A 10 21.31 10.88 5.23
C ASP A 10 20.32 9.71 5.34
N PRO A 11 20.42 8.84 6.36
CA PRO A 11 19.53 7.68 6.51
C PRO A 11 18.06 8.09 6.64
N ARG A 12 17.76 9.30 7.14
CA ARG A 12 16.37 9.78 7.23
C ARG A 12 15.72 9.92 5.86
N ARG A 13 16.51 10.20 4.82
CA ARG A 13 16.01 10.28 3.44
C ARG A 13 15.53 8.93 2.92
N ALA A 14 16.11 7.82 3.38
CA ALA A 14 15.69 6.48 2.98
C ALA A 14 14.31 6.09 3.53
N TRP A 15 13.89 6.74 4.63
CA TRP A 15 12.60 6.50 5.30
C TRP A 15 11.60 7.64 5.13
N ALA A 16 11.95 8.68 4.38
CA ALA A 16 11.05 9.79 4.09
C ALA A 16 9.88 9.32 3.22
N ALA A 17 8.74 10.01 3.34
CA ALA A 17 7.60 9.78 2.46
C ALA A 17 8.01 9.95 0.99
N TYR A 18 7.42 9.14 0.12
CA TYR A 18 7.63 9.24 -1.31
C TYR A 18 6.88 10.45 -1.87
N GLU A 19 7.64 11.43 -2.34
CA GLU A 19 7.12 12.59 -3.07
C GLU A 19 7.53 12.45 -4.55
N PRO A 20 6.57 12.28 -5.48
CA PRO A 20 6.89 12.19 -6.89
C PRO A 20 7.58 13.44 -7.42
N ASP A 21 8.63 13.25 -8.19
CA ASP A 21 9.33 14.30 -8.92
C ASP A 21 9.50 13.92 -10.41
N ALA A 22 10.24 14.73 -11.16
CA ALA A 22 10.46 14.47 -12.59
C ALA A 22 11.19 13.14 -12.85
N ASP A 23 12.14 12.76 -11.99
CA ASP A 23 12.93 11.52 -12.13
C ASP A 23 12.14 10.30 -11.63
N ARG A 24 11.26 10.51 -10.65
CA ARG A 24 10.47 9.50 -9.97
C ARG A 24 9.00 9.90 -9.96
N SER A 25 8.42 10.00 -11.16
CA SER A 25 7.01 10.33 -11.32
C SER A 25 6.08 9.20 -10.87
N TRP A 26 4.89 9.53 -10.37
CA TRP A 26 3.86 8.51 -10.15
C TRP A 26 3.34 7.97 -11.48
N ASN A 27 3.36 6.65 -11.67
CA ASN A 27 2.95 5.99 -12.90
C ASN A 27 2.41 4.58 -12.64
N LEU A 28 1.89 3.93 -13.68
CA LEU A 28 1.30 2.58 -13.59
C LEU A 28 2.27 1.53 -13.04
N ALA A 29 3.56 1.62 -13.38
CA ALA A 29 4.55 0.65 -12.89
C ALA A 29 4.77 0.79 -11.37
N ARG A 30 4.83 2.03 -10.86
CA ARG A 30 4.93 2.31 -9.41
C ARG A 30 3.64 1.98 -8.66
N ALA A 31 2.49 2.29 -9.24
CA ALA A 31 1.19 1.86 -8.71
C ALA A 31 1.12 0.33 -8.58
N GLY A 32 1.44 -0.39 -9.66
CA GLY A 32 1.47 -1.85 -9.62
C GLY A 32 2.50 -2.42 -8.64
N HIS A 33 3.65 -1.76 -8.49
CA HIS A 33 4.63 -2.13 -7.46
C HIS A 33 4.06 -1.98 -6.05
N LEU A 34 3.39 -0.86 -5.75
CA LEU A 34 2.75 -0.64 -4.45
C LEU A 34 1.73 -1.75 -4.15
N TYR A 35 0.81 -2.03 -5.07
CA TYR A 35 -0.22 -3.06 -4.88
C TYR A 35 0.34 -4.48 -4.69
N ARG A 36 1.45 -4.83 -5.35
CA ARG A 36 2.13 -6.12 -5.10
C ARG A 36 2.79 -6.21 -3.72
N ARG A 37 3.11 -5.07 -3.11
CA ARG A 37 3.85 -5.02 -1.83
C ARG A 37 2.95 -4.79 -0.62
N ALA A 38 1.83 -4.11 -0.80
CA ALA A 38 0.89 -3.75 0.26
C ALA A 38 -0.44 -4.53 0.19
N ALA A 39 -0.68 -5.28 -0.90
CA ALA A 39 -1.91 -6.03 -1.14
C ALA A 39 -1.63 -7.30 -1.97
N PHE A 40 -2.64 -7.83 -2.65
CA PHE A 40 -2.56 -9.02 -3.50
C PHE A 40 -2.42 -8.69 -4.99
N GLY A 41 -1.71 -7.60 -5.32
CA GLY A 41 -1.70 -7.05 -6.67
C GLY A 41 -2.92 -6.17 -6.97
N ALA A 42 -3.09 -5.79 -8.24
CA ALA A 42 -4.16 -4.89 -8.68
C ALA A 42 -4.77 -5.36 -10.00
N SER A 43 -6.07 -5.18 -10.14
CA SER A 43 -6.75 -5.20 -11.43
C SER A 43 -6.36 -3.96 -12.26
N TRP A 44 -6.66 -4.00 -13.56
CA TRP A 44 -6.43 -2.86 -14.44
C TRP A 44 -7.21 -1.62 -14.00
N GLU A 45 -8.46 -1.78 -13.56
CA GLU A 45 -9.29 -0.68 -13.04
C GLU A 45 -8.68 -0.05 -11.79
N GLN A 46 -8.18 -0.88 -10.86
CA GLN A 46 -7.48 -0.38 -9.67
C GLN A 46 -6.20 0.39 -10.02
N LEU A 47 -5.44 -0.05 -11.03
CA LEU A 47 -4.25 0.68 -11.48
C LEU A 47 -4.58 2.02 -12.12
N GLN A 48 -5.63 2.09 -12.94
CA GLN A 48 -6.10 3.35 -13.52
C GLN A 48 -6.60 4.31 -12.43
N GLN A 49 -7.36 3.80 -11.45
CA GLN A 49 -7.82 4.60 -10.32
C GLN A 49 -6.64 5.11 -9.49
N ALA A 50 -5.66 4.26 -9.20
CA ALA A 50 -4.46 4.64 -8.46
C ALA A 50 -3.63 5.71 -9.19
N LEU A 51 -3.56 5.64 -10.53
CA LEU A 51 -2.91 6.67 -11.34
C LEU A 51 -3.63 8.03 -11.19
N SER A 52 -4.97 8.02 -11.21
CA SER A 52 -5.80 9.20 -11.02
C SER A 52 -5.71 9.77 -9.59
N ASP A 53 -5.67 8.89 -8.59
CA ASP A 53 -5.64 9.26 -7.18
C ASP A 53 -4.31 9.86 -6.73
N GLY A 54 -3.21 9.46 -7.37
CA GLY A 54 -1.86 9.75 -6.89
C GLY A 54 -1.45 8.86 -5.69
N PRO A 55 -0.18 8.96 -5.25
CA PRO A 55 0.39 8.01 -4.29
C PRO A 55 -0.30 8.06 -2.91
N GLN A 56 -0.47 9.24 -2.31
CA GLN A 56 -0.97 9.34 -0.94
C GLN A 56 -2.42 8.86 -0.81
N ARG A 57 -3.31 9.29 -1.71
CA ARG A 57 -4.70 8.83 -1.70
C ARG A 57 -4.82 7.33 -1.99
N THR A 58 -3.96 6.77 -2.84
CA THR A 58 -3.88 5.31 -3.05
C THR A 58 -3.50 4.59 -1.75
N ILE A 59 -2.49 5.09 -1.02
CA ILE A 59 -2.08 4.53 0.27
C ILE A 59 -3.20 4.63 1.30
N ASP A 60 -3.87 5.79 1.39
CA ASP A 60 -4.96 5.98 2.34
C ASP A 60 -6.09 4.97 2.09
N LYS A 61 -6.46 4.73 0.83
CA LYS A 61 -7.48 3.72 0.48
C LYS A 61 -7.04 2.29 0.85
N LEU A 62 -5.76 1.95 0.66
CA LEU A 62 -5.24 0.63 0.99
C LEU A 62 -5.18 0.38 2.51
N LEU A 63 -4.82 1.40 3.28
CA LEU A 63 -4.54 1.25 4.71
C LEU A 63 -5.71 1.68 5.62
N ARG A 64 -6.74 2.33 5.07
CA ARG A 64 -7.91 2.79 5.81
C ARG A 64 -9.19 2.25 5.16
N PRO A 65 -9.48 0.94 5.33
CA PRO A 65 -10.71 0.35 4.80
C PRO A 65 -11.95 0.98 5.44
N HIS A 66 -13.09 0.85 4.75
CA HIS A 66 -14.36 1.30 5.30
C HIS A 66 -14.72 0.47 6.54
N GLN A 67 -14.95 1.16 7.66
CA GLN A 67 -15.23 0.50 8.96
C GLN A 67 -16.46 -0.40 8.92
N ALA A 68 -17.45 -0.07 8.09
CA ALA A 68 -18.64 -0.90 7.88
C ALA A 68 -18.28 -2.26 7.27
N GLU A 69 -17.40 -2.29 6.26
CA GLU A 69 -16.95 -3.53 5.61
C GLU A 69 -16.16 -4.40 6.58
N VAL A 70 -15.29 -3.79 7.40
CA VAL A 70 -14.52 -4.49 8.44
C VAL A 70 -15.47 -5.12 9.48
N ALA A 71 -16.50 -4.39 9.91
CA ALA A 71 -17.47 -4.87 10.88
C ALA A 71 -18.32 -6.04 10.34
N GLU A 72 -18.69 -5.99 9.06
CA GLU A 72 -19.40 -7.07 8.38
C GLU A 72 -18.54 -8.33 8.23
N PHE A 73 -17.28 -8.14 7.83
CA PHE A 73 -16.29 -9.22 7.76
C PHE A 73 -16.16 -9.90 9.13
N ASN A 74 -15.89 -9.14 10.19
CA ASN A 74 -15.70 -9.70 11.53
C ASN A 74 -16.92 -10.52 11.97
N ARG A 75 -18.14 -9.96 11.79
CA ARG A 75 -19.37 -10.67 12.15
C ARG A 75 -19.51 -12.01 11.44
N THR A 76 -19.26 -12.04 10.14
CA THR A 76 -19.34 -13.28 9.34
C THR A 76 -18.38 -14.35 9.86
N TYR A 77 -17.16 -13.97 10.23
CA TYR A 77 -16.15 -14.91 10.71
C TYR A 77 -16.37 -15.31 12.17
N ASP A 78 -16.84 -14.40 13.03
CA ASP A 78 -17.26 -14.71 14.40
C ASP A 78 -18.36 -15.79 14.40
N GLU A 79 -19.31 -15.71 13.46
CA GLU A 79 -20.36 -16.72 13.27
C GLU A 79 -19.79 -18.08 12.82
N TYR A 80 -18.79 -18.09 11.93
CA TYR A 80 -18.10 -19.32 11.51
C TYR A 80 -17.30 -19.96 12.64
N GLU A 81 -16.61 -19.16 13.45
CA GLU A 81 -15.88 -19.64 14.64
C GLU A 81 -16.84 -20.25 15.66
N ALA A 82 -17.99 -19.61 15.93
CA ALA A 82 -19.01 -20.15 16.82
C ALA A 82 -19.59 -21.48 16.30
N ALA A 83 -19.82 -21.59 15.00
CA ALA A 83 -20.38 -22.79 14.38
C ALA A 83 -19.39 -23.98 14.36
N THR A 84 -18.08 -23.72 14.25
CA THR A 84 -17.05 -24.76 14.14
C THR A 84 -16.36 -25.11 15.46
N GLY A 85 -16.38 -24.20 16.44
CA GLY A 85 -15.87 -24.43 17.80
C GLY A 85 -16.80 -25.26 18.69
N SER A 86 -18.02 -25.53 18.24
CA SER A 86 -18.98 -26.43 18.90
C SER A 86 -18.69 -27.88 18.50
N VAL A 87 -17.63 -28.46 19.08
CA VAL A 87 -17.42 -29.91 19.07
C VAL A 87 -17.76 -30.43 20.46
N ASP A 88 -18.98 -30.94 20.63
CA ASP A 88 -19.35 -31.83 21.74
C ASP A 88 -18.82 -33.25 21.49
#